data_AF-A0A517YWT9-F1
#
_entry.id   AF-A0A517YWT9-F1
#
_cell.length_a   1.000
_cell.length_b   1.000
_cell.length_c   1.000
_cell.angle_alpha   90.00
_cell.angle_beta   90.00
_cell.angle_gamma   90.00
#
_symmetry.space_group_name_H-M   'P 1'
#
loop_
_entity.id
_entity.type
_entity.pdbx_description
1 polymer ?
#
loop_
_entity_poly.entity_id
_entity_poly.type
_entity_poly.pdbx_seq_one_letter_code
_entity_poly.pdbx_strand_id
1 'polypeptide(L)'
;MSCKLRKTMTVDQFDGNYYYATKLKDFARKIGITVGNFRKIEIEVLIRQFLTTGQVPQAKPVQPRESNSKRDTLTATTTVENYVGNKATKSFLLALVEAQSPGIRNKSGQWYWLNDWRRKQQAKKLQFTYNDLANELHRLMTCPERLPQIPSARMNNFIADYLADPANKNHSRKDAQKAWEKIKTIKGPKTHEAYLAQQ
;
A
#
# COMPACT_ATOMS: atom_id res chain seq x y z
N MET A 1 7.22 2.66 24.63
CA MET A 1 6.80 1.23 24.60
C MET A 1 5.70 1.07 23.56
N SER A 2 5.80 0.09 22.65
CA SER A 2 4.75 -0.16 21.63
C SER A 2 3.53 -0.80 22.31
N CYS A 3 2.32 -0.25 22.14
CA CYS A 3 1.10 -0.83 22.70
C CYS A 3 0.89 -2.25 22.14
N LYS A 4 0.53 -3.23 22.98
CA LYS A 4 0.30 -4.61 22.56
C LYS A 4 -1.11 -4.76 21.96
N LEU A 5 -1.22 -5.44 20.82
CA LEU A 5 -2.51 -5.79 20.21
C LEU A 5 -3.33 -6.72 21.13
N ARG A 6 -4.59 -6.36 21.39
CA ARG A 6 -5.51 -7.04 22.32
C ARG A 6 -6.91 -7.07 21.72
N LYS A 7 -7.67 -8.12 22.02
CA LYS A 7 -9.05 -8.31 21.51
C LYS A 7 -10.03 -7.25 22.04
N THR A 8 -9.76 -6.72 23.24
CA THR A 8 -10.64 -5.79 23.96
C THR A 8 -10.25 -4.32 23.78
N MET A 9 -9.32 -4.01 22.86
CA MET A 9 -8.91 -2.62 22.63
C MET A 9 -9.94 -1.86 21.81
N THR A 10 -10.07 -0.56 22.03
CA THR A 10 -10.91 0.28 21.17
C THR A 10 -10.23 0.55 19.84
N VAL A 11 -11.01 0.99 18.84
CA VAL A 11 -10.47 1.44 17.55
C VAL A 11 -9.47 2.59 17.74
N ASP A 12 -9.77 3.55 18.63
CA ASP A 12 -8.84 4.66 18.91
C ASP A 12 -7.51 4.21 19.51
N GLN A 13 -7.54 3.19 20.38
CA GLN A 13 -6.32 2.58 20.90
C GLN A 13 -5.53 1.87 19.80
N PHE A 14 -6.22 1.24 18.85
CA PHE A 14 -5.58 0.62 17.69
C PHE A 14 -4.97 1.69 16.76
N ASP A 15 -5.75 2.65 16.29
CA ASP A 15 -5.32 3.65 15.30
C ASP A 15 -4.29 4.65 15.86
N GLY A 16 -4.31 4.92 17.17
CA GLY A 16 -3.30 5.72 17.85
C GLY A 16 -1.90 5.09 17.89
N ASN A 17 -1.73 3.84 17.45
CA ASN A 17 -0.48 3.11 17.49
C ASN A 17 0.02 2.72 16.08
N TYR A 18 1.34 2.45 16.00
CA TYR A 18 1.96 1.92 14.80
C TYR A 18 2.25 0.42 14.95
N TYR A 19 1.76 -0.37 14.00
CA TYR A 19 1.99 -1.81 13.94
C TYR A 19 2.67 -2.22 12.64
N TYR A 20 3.65 -3.12 12.76
CA TYR A 20 4.24 -3.79 11.61
C TYR A 20 3.24 -4.77 10.98
N ALA A 21 3.37 -4.97 9.66
CA ALA A 21 2.50 -5.87 8.91
C ALA A 21 2.49 -7.29 9.49
N THR A 22 3.64 -7.78 9.97
CA THR A 22 3.76 -9.10 10.61
C THR A 22 2.89 -9.18 11.87
N LYS A 23 2.99 -8.20 12.76
CA LYS A 23 2.17 -8.13 13.99
C LYS A 23 0.67 -8.04 13.69
N LEU A 24 0.29 -7.28 12.67
CA LEU A 24 -1.11 -7.20 12.22
C LEU A 24 -1.62 -8.55 11.70
N LYS A 25 -0.81 -9.25 10.89
CA LYS A 25 -1.15 -10.60 10.38
C LYS A 25 -1.28 -11.61 11.52
N ASP A 26 -0.36 -11.59 12.47
CA ASP A 26 -0.40 -12.51 13.61
C ASP A 26 -1.62 -12.27 14.48
N PHE A 27 -1.96 -11.01 14.73
CA PHE A 27 -3.16 -10.66 15.47
C PHE A 27 -4.44 -11.04 14.71
N ALA A 28 -4.51 -10.76 13.40
CA ALA A 28 -5.63 -11.16 12.55
C ALA A 28 -5.91 -12.67 12.63
N ARG A 29 -4.86 -13.52 12.55
CA ARG A 29 -5.01 -14.96 12.74
C ARG A 29 -5.53 -15.32 14.14
N LYS A 30 -5.00 -14.66 15.17
CA LYS A 30 -5.41 -14.89 16.58
C LYS A 30 -6.89 -14.56 16.84
N ILE A 31 -7.47 -13.62 16.08
CA ILE A 31 -8.89 -13.27 16.15
C ILE A 31 -9.75 -14.03 15.14
N GLY A 32 -9.18 -14.99 14.40
CA GLY A 32 -9.92 -15.87 13.49
C GLY A 32 -10.02 -15.38 12.04
N ILE A 33 -9.36 -14.28 11.66
CA ILE A 33 -9.36 -13.79 10.28
C ILE A 33 -8.39 -14.61 9.44
N THR A 34 -8.86 -15.14 8.31
CA THR A 34 -8.01 -15.75 7.29
C THR A 34 -7.21 -14.66 6.55
N VAL A 35 -5.91 -14.56 6.84
CA VAL A 35 -5.07 -13.48 6.31
C VAL A 35 -4.80 -13.58 4.79
N GLY A 36 -4.54 -14.78 4.27
CA GLY A 36 -4.18 -15.02 2.86
C GLY A 36 -3.32 -13.91 2.22
N ASN A 37 -3.80 -13.36 1.09
CA ASN A 37 -3.17 -12.28 0.33
C ASN A 37 -3.74 -10.88 0.64
N PHE A 38 -4.28 -10.67 1.84
CA PHE A 38 -4.65 -9.32 2.27
C PHE A 38 -3.43 -8.41 2.38
N ARG A 39 -3.59 -7.19 1.86
CA ARG A 39 -2.64 -6.09 2.03
C ARG A 39 -2.73 -5.56 3.46
N LYS A 40 -1.68 -4.89 3.93
CA LYS A 40 -1.64 -4.29 5.27
C LYS A 40 -2.88 -3.42 5.54
N ILE A 41 -3.28 -2.57 4.59
CA ILE A 41 -4.47 -1.72 4.72
C ILE A 41 -5.77 -2.53 4.86
N GLU A 42 -5.90 -3.62 4.11
CA GLU A 42 -7.09 -4.50 4.15
C GLU A 42 -7.16 -5.21 5.51
N ILE A 43 -6.03 -5.67 6.04
CA ILE A 43 -5.95 -6.26 7.39
C ILE A 43 -6.33 -5.24 8.47
N GLU A 44 -5.85 -3.99 8.36
CA GLU A 44 -6.22 -2.93 9.31
C GLU A 44 -7.74 -2.68 9.30
N VAL A 45 -8.38 -2.68 8.12
CA VAL A 45 -9.85 -2.55 7.98
C VAL A 45 -10.58 -3.70 8.68
N LEU A 46 -10.15 -4.95 8.44
CA LEU A 46 -10.80 -6.12 9.06
C LEU A 46 -10.61 -6.16 10.58
N ILE A 47 -9.43 -5.76 11.07
CA ILE A 47 -9.20 -5.63 12.51
C ILE A 47 -10.11 -4.55 13.10
N ARG A 48 -10.23 -3.37 12.46
CA ARG A 48 -11.14 -2.32 12.94
C ARG A 48 -12.58 -2.82 13.00
N GLN A 49 -13.06 -3.51 11.96
CA GLN A 49 -14.40 -4.10 11.96
C GLN A 49 -14.60 -5.09 13.12
N PHE A 50 -13.62 -5.96 13.40
CA PHE A 50 -13.67 -6.87 14.54
C PHE A 50 -13.70 -6.11 15.88
N LEU A 51 -12.88 -5.07 16.05
CA LEU A 51 -12.85 -4.29 17.29
C LEU A 51 -14.15 -3.51 17.52
N THR A 52 -14.82 -3.07 16.46
CA THR A 52 -16.12 -2.39 16.54
C THR A 52 -17.26 -3.36 16.86
N THR A 53 -17.29 -4.53 16.22
CA THR A 53 -18.47 -5.43 16.24
C THR A 53 -18.33 -6.64 17.15
N GLY A 54 -17.10 -6.99 17.55
CA GLY A 54 -16.77 -8.26 18.20
C GLY A 54 -16.85 -9.49 17.29
N GLN A 55 -17.29 -9.33 16.04
CA GLN A 55 -17.51 -10.42 15.09
C GLN A 55 -16.33 -10.58 14.13
N VAL A 56 -16.00 -11.82 13.79
CA VAL A 56 -14.93 -12.12 12.82
C VAL A 56 -15.42 -11.84 11.40
N PRO A 57 -14.84 -10.88 10.67
CA PRO A 57 -15.29 -10.56 9.32
C PRO A 57 -15.06 -11.72 8.35
N GLN A 58 -16.07 -12.05 7.55
CA GLN A 58 -16.02 -13.12 6.53
C GLN A 58 -15.52 -12.61 5.18
N ALA A 59 -14.42 -11.86 5.17
CA ALA A 59 -13.84 -11.33 3.93
C ALA A 59 -12.82 -12.33 3.33
N LYS A 60 -12.80 -12.43 2.00
CA LYS A 60 -11.77 -13.18 1.26
C LYS A 60 -10.82 -12.21 0.55
N PRO A 61 -9.51 -12.48 0.56
CA PRO A 61 -8.56 -11.65 -0.17
C PRO A 61 -8.73 -11.82 -1.68
N VAL A 62 -8.60 -10.71 -2.42
CA VAL A 62 -8.52 -10.75 -3.89
C VAL A 62 -7.22 -11.46 -4.27
N GLN A 63 -7.35 -12.58 -4.95
CA GLN A 63 -6.21 -13.35 -5.43
C GLN A 63 -5.66 -12.71 -6.70
N PRO A 64 -4.34 -12.54 -6.83
CA PRO A 64 -3.75 -12.01 -8.05
C PRO A 64 -3.77 -13.01 -9.21
N ARG A 65 -3.92 -14.30 -8.89
CA ARG A 65 -3.92 -15.44 -9.80
C ARG A 65 -4.65 -16.61 -9.17
N GLU A 66 -5.07 -17.55 -10.00
CA GLU A 66 -5.56 -18.84 -9.53
C GLU A 66 -4.40 -19.76 -9.11
N SER A 67 -4.68 -20.65 -8.16
CA SER A 67 -3.70 -21.64 -7.69
C SER A 67 -3.36 -22.62 -8.81
N ASN A 68 -2.07 -22.93 -8.98
CA ASN A 68 -1.54 -23.83 -10.03
C ASN A 68 -1.77 -23.40 -11.48
N SER A 69 -2.31 -22.20 -11.72
CA SER A 69 -2.46 -21.68 -13.08
C SER A 69 -1.13 -21.25 -13.69
N LYS A 70 -1.02 -21.44 -15.01
CA LYS A 70 0.08 -20.90 -15.82
C LYS A 70 0.05 -19.37 -15.73
N ARG A 71 1.23 -18.78 -15.74
CA ARG A 71 1.38 -17.32 -15.78
C ARG A 71 0.92 -16.81 -17.13
N ASP A 72 0.39 -15.58 -17.15
CA ASP A 72 0.05 -14.92 -18.40
C ASP A 72 1.30 -14.79 -19.29
N THR A 73 1.11 -14.98 -20.59
CA THR A 73 2.11 -14.57 -21.58
C THR A 73 2.14 -13.04 -21.64
N LEU A 74 3.33 -12.44 -21.68
CA LEU A 74 3.48 -11.00 -21.75
C LEU A 74 3.36 -10.50 -23.19
N THR A 75 2.13 -10.17 -23.59
CA THR A 75 1.84 -9.43 -24.84
C THR A 75 0.85 -8.31 -24.54
N ALA A 76 0.81 -7.27 -25.37
CA ALA A 76 -0.05 -6.11 -25.13
C ALA A 76 -1.54 -6.50 -25.08
N THR A 77 -1.95 -7.46 -25.90
CA THR A 77 -3.34 -7.90 -26.05
C THR A 77 -3.74 -9.02 -25.10
N THR A 78 -2.80 -9.62 -24.37
CA THR A 78 -3.11 -10.68 -23.39
C THR A 78 -3.94 -10.10 -22.24
N THR A 79 -5.08 -10.74 -21.96
CA THR A 79 -5.89 -10.49 -20.78
C THR A 79 -5.11 -10.76 -19.49
N VAL A 80 -5.26 -9.90 -18.49
CA VAL A 80 -4.59 -10.04 -17.19
C VAL A 80 -5.41 -10.92 -16.27
N GLU A 81 -5.03 -12.20 -16.16
CA GLU A 81 -5.72 -13.19 -15.33
C GLU A 81 -4.83 -13.69 -14.20
N ASN A 82 -3.63 -14.17 -14.54
CA ASN A 82 -2.66 -14.77 -13.64
C ASN A 82 -1.41 -13.89 -13.49
N TYR A 83 -1.65 -12.65 -13.07
CA TYR A 83 -0.66 -11.59 -12.96
C TYR A 83 0.47 -11.94 -11.97
N VAL A 84 1.72 -11.66 -12.37
CA VAL A 84 2.90 -11.77 -11.52
C VAL A 84 3.67 -10.45 -11.52
N GLY A 85 3.75 -9.77 -10.38
CA GLY A 85 4.44 -8.47 -10.25
C GLY A 85 5.97 -8.56 -10.15
N ASN A 86 6.61 -9.40 -10.97
CA ASN A 86 8.07 -9.60 -10.98
C ASN A 86 8.80 -8.55 -11.85
N LYS A 87 10.14 -8.66 -11.94
CA LYS A 87 10.98 -7.76 -12.76
C LYS A 87 10.58 -7.81 -14.24
N ALA A 88 10.32 -8.99 -14.80
CA ALA A 88 9.96 -9.15 -16.21
C ALA A 88 8.66 -8.43 -16.56
N THR A 89 7.60 -8.62 -15.78
CA THR A 89 6.32 -7.93 -15.99
C THR A 89 6.45 -6.42 -15.84
N LYS A 90 7.25 -5.94 -14.88
CA LYS A 90 7.49 -4.50 -14.73
C LYS A 90 8.27 -3.91 -15.90
N SER A 91 9.31 -4.60 -16.37
CA SER A 91 10.08 -4.20 -17.55
C SER A 91 9.21 -4.16 -18.81
N PHE A 92 8.34 -5.17 -18.98
CA PHE A 92 7.39 -5.21 -20.08
C PHE A 92 6.41 -4.03 -20.07
N LEU A 93 5.81 -3.73 -18.91
CA LEU A 93 4.91 -2.59 -18.77
C LEU A 93 5.62 -1.26 -19.02
N LEU A 94 6.86 -1.09 -18.53
CA LEU A 94 7.64 0.11 -18.80
C LEU A 94 7.99 0.26 -20.28
N ALA A 95 8.28 -0.83 -20.98
CA ALA A 95 8.53 -0.79 -22.43
C ALA A 95 7.29 -0.35 -23.22
N LEU A 96 6.10 -0.82 -22.83
CA LEU A 96 4.84 -0.37 -23.43
C LEU A 96 4.59 1.13 -23.20
N VAL A 97 4.88 1.62 -21.99
CA VAL A 97 4.76 3.04 -21.66
C VAL A 97 5.79 3.89 -22.42
N GLU A 98 7.05 3.45 -22.46
CA GLU A 98 8.14 4.15 -23.16
C GLU A 98 7.86 4.29 -24.65
N ALA A 99 7.28 3.25 -25.27
CA ALA A 99 6.86 3.30 -26.68
C ALA A 99 5.78 4.37 -26.95
N GLN A 100 4.96 4.71 -25.96
CA GLN A 100 3.93 5.76 -26.05
C GLN A 100 4.46 7.14 -25.62
N SER A 101 5.42 7.19 -24.70
CA SER A 101 5.94 8.43 -24.10
C SER A 101 7.42 8.27 -23.75
N PRO A 102 8.32 8.49 -24.74
CA PRO A 102 9.75 8.34 -24.53
C PRO A 102 10.30 9.28 -23.45
N GLY A 103 11.20 8.77 -22.61
CA GLY A 103 11.87 9.54 -21.56
C GLY A 103 11.01 9.84 -20.33
N ILE A 104 9.84 9.21 -20.19
CA ILE A 104 8.96 9.41 -19.04
C ILE A 104 9.66 8.96 -17.74
N ARG A 105 9.57 9.79 -16.70
CA ARG A 105 10.21 9.52 -15.41
C ARG A 105 9.32 8.65 -14.53
N ASN A 106 9.97 7.76 -13.78
CA ASN A 106 9.31 7.00 -12.73
C ASN A 106 8.74 7.93 -11.64
N LYS A 107 7.55 7.59 -11.17
CA LYS A 107 6.84 8.29 -10.11
C LYS A 107 6.75 7.44 -8.85
N SER A 108 7.04 8.07 -7.72
CA SER A 108 6.92 7.43 -6.41
C SER A 108 5.50 6.93 -6.17
N GLY A 109 5.36 5.67 -5.78
CA GLY A 109 4.06 5.04 -5.52
C GLY A 109 3.34 4.45 -6.74
N GLN A 110 3.84 4.64 -7.98
CA GLN A 110 3.16 4.17 -9.20
C GLN A 110 2.80 2.68 -9.14
N TRP A 111 3.71 1.83 -8.65
CA TRP A 111 3.50 0.38 -8.58
C TRP A 111 2.47 -0.02 -7.53
N TYR A 112 2.34 0.75 -6.44
CA TYR A 112 1.30 0.48 -5.45
C TYR A 112 -0.07 0.78 -6.04
N TRP A 113 -0.23 1.96 -6.64
CA TRP A 113 -1.49 2.41 -7.20
C TRP A 113 -1.91 1.59 -8.43
N LEU A 114 -0.96 1.20 -9.28
CA LEU A 114 -1.21 0.28 -10.39
C LEU A 114 -1.73 -1.07 -9.88
N ASN A 115 -1.09 -1.63 -8.85
CA ASN A 115 -1.54 -2.90 -8.28
C ASN A 115 -2.88 -2.77 -7.53
N ASP A 116 -3.16 -1.63 -6.91
CA ASP A 116 -4.46 -1.32 -6.30
C ASP A 116 -5.57 -1.29 -7.36
N TRP A 117 -5.33 -0.55 -8.46
CA TRP A 117 -6.24 -0.49 -9.61
C TRP A 117 -6.50 -1.89 -10.18
N ARG A 118 -5.43 -2.64 -10.50
CA ARG A 118 -5.52 -4.01 -11.04
C ARG A 118 -6.36 -4.92 -10.13
N ARG A 119 -6.13 -4.88 -8.81
CA ARG A 119 -6.91 -5.68 -7.83
C ARG A 119 -8.39 -5.27 -7.82
N LYS A 120 -8.68 -3.98 -7.93
CA LYS A 120 -10.07 -3.48 -8.01
C LYS A 120 -10.77 -3.93 -9.29
N GLN A 121 -10.07 -3.93 -10.44
CA GLN A 121 -10.62 -4.46 -11.69
C GLN A 121 -10.93 -5.96 -11.56
N GLN A 122 -9.99 -6.76 -11.04
CA GLN A 122 -10.19 -8.19 -10.80
C GLN A 122 -11.35 -8.47 -9.81
N ALA A 123 -11.45 -7.70 -8.72
CA ALA A 123 -12.54 -7.84 -7.76
C ALA A 123 -13.92 -7.58 -8.38
N LYS A 124 -13.98 -6.65 -9.35
CA LYS A 124 -15.18 -6.36 -10.15
C LYS A 124 -15.40 -7.34 -11.31
N LYS A 125 -14.51 -8.33 -11.50
CA LYS A 125 -14.52 -9.27 -12.63
C LYS A 125 -14.51 -8.58 -13.99
N LEU A 126 -13.87 -7.42 -14.07
CA LEU A 126 -13.69 -6.71 -15.33
C LEU A 126 -12.53 -7.32 -16.10
N GLN A 127 -12.71 -7.43 -17.42
CA GLN A 127 -11.70 -7.90 -18.36
C GLN A 127 -10.83 -6.72 -18.78
N PHE A 128 -9.52 -6.88 -18.73
CA PHE A 128 -8.54 -5.87 -19.15
C PHE A 128 -7.23 -6.53 -19.55
N THR A 129 -6.49 -5.89 -20.43
CA THR A 129 -5.26 -6.38 -21.04
C THR A 129 -4.01 -5.78 -20.40
N TYR A 130 -2.83 -6.27 -20.76
CA TYR A 130 -1.57 -5.61 -20.38
C TYR A 130 -1.43 -4.21 -21.00
N ASN A 131 -2.05 -3.94 -22.15
CA ASN A 131 -2.11 -2.60 -22.72
C ASN A 131 -2.93 -1.65 -21.81
N ASP A 132 -4.08 -2.09 -21.31
CA ASP A 132 -4.87 -1.29 -20.35
C ASP A 132 -4.09 -1.02 -19.06
N LEU A 133 -3.34 -2.02 -18.59
CA LEU A 133 -2.48 -1.89 -17.42
C LEU A 133 -1.32 -0.90 -17.68
N ALA A 134 -0.75 -0.90 -18.88
CA ALA A 134 0.26 0.08 -19.29
C ALA A 134 -0.32 1.50 -19.40
N ASN A 135 -1.54 1.65 -19.93
CA ASN A 135 -2.23 2.94 -20.02
C ASN A 135 -2.52 3.53 -18.63
N GLU A 136 -2.95 2.70 -17.67
CA GLU A 136 -3.11 3.16 -16.27
C GLU A 136 -1.76 3.52 -15.63
N LEU A 137 -0.70 2.76 -15.90
CA LEU A 137 0.65 3.10 -15.44
C LEU A 137 1.11 4.45 -16.02
N HIS A 138 0.91 4.66 -17.32
CA HIS A 138 1.18 5.93 -17.98
C HIS A 138 0.41 7.08 -17.33
N ARG A 139 -0.91 6.94 -17.12
CA ARG A 139 -1.75 7.93 -16.43
C ARG A 139 -1.22 8.29 -15.03
N LEU A 140 -0.77 7.28 -14.27
CA LEU A 140 -0.17 7.51 -12.95
C LEU A 140 1.14 8.30 -13.06
N MET A 141 1.98 7.98 -14.04
CA MET A 141 3.29 8.61 -14.25
C MET A 141 3.18 10.04 -14.78
N THR A 142 2.19 10.34 -15.63
CA THR A 142 1.96 11.68 -16.20
C THR A 142 1.11 12.61 -15.37
N CYS A 143 0.47 12.12 -14.30
CA CYS A 143 -0.28 12.97 -13.38
C CYS A 143 0.63 14.13 -12.88
N PRO A 144 0.19 15.40 -12.94
CA PRO A 144 1.03 16.53 -12.57
C PRO A 144 1.29 16.59 -11.07
N GLU A 145 0.29 16.21 -10.27
CA GLU A 145 0.37 16.25 -8.81
C GLU A 145 1.07 15.02 -8.23
N ARG A 146 1.47 15.10 -6.96
CA ARG A 146 1.96 13.93 -6.23
C ARG A 146 0.85 12.87 -6.16
N LEU A 147 1.19 11.60 -6.40
CA LEU A 147 0.22 10.53 -6.20
C LEU A 147 -0.23 10.48 -4.73
N PRO A 148 -1.49 10.07 -4.45
CA PRO A 148 -1.98 10.02 -3.09
C PRO A 148 -1.07 9.19 -2.19
N GLN A 149 -1.01 9.60 -0.93
CA GLN A 149 -0.26 8.87 0.08
C GLN A 149 -0.81 7.45 0.25
N ILE A 150 0.09 6.49 0.44
CA ILE A 150 -0.29 5.10 0.63
C ILE A 150 -0.66 4.91 2.11
N PRO A 151 -1.91 4.66 2.49
CA PRO A 151 -2.33 4.77 3.90
C PRO A 151 -1.57 3.81 4.83
N SER A 152 -1.24 2.62 4.35
CA SER A 152 -0.49 1.62 5.12
C SER A 152 1.02 1.89 5.21
N ALA A 153 1.56 2.78 4.37
CA ALA A 153 2.99 3.12 4.28
C ALA A 153 3.35 4.36 5.10
N ARG A 154 2.79 4.47 6.32
CA ARG A 154 2.89 5.64 7.22
C ARG A 154 4.33 6.19 7.36
N MET A 155 5.34 5.32 7.50
CA MET A 155 6.75 5.73 7.54
C MET A 155 7.20 6.46 6.27
N ASN A 156 6.85 5.92 5.09
CA ASN A 156 7.25 6.51 3.82
C ASN A 156 6.52 7.84 3.59
N ASN A 157 5.24 7.92 3.96
CA ASN A 157 4.47 9.16 3.91
C ASN A 157 5.11 10.22 4.82
N PHE A 158 5.38 9.86 6.07
CA PHE A 158 6.05 10.72 7.04
C PHE A 158 7.39 11.25 6.53
N ILE A 159 8.27 10.37 6.05
CA ILE A 159 9.59 10.77 5.56
C ILE A 159 9.47 11.70 4.35
N ALA A 160 8.53 11.43 3.44
CA ALA A 160 8.33 12.27 2.27
C ALA A 160 7.82 13.66 2.64
N ASP A 161 6.89 13.75 3.58
CA ASP A 161 6.36 15.05 4.04
C ASP A 161 7.40 15.81 4.87
N TYR A 162 8.15 15.12 5.74
CA TYR A 162 9.23 15.71 6.52
C TYR A 162 10.28 16.36 5.62
N LEU A 163 10.71 15.67 4.55
CA LEU A 163 11.71 16.19 3.61
C LEU A 163 11.15 17.26 2.66
N ALA A 164 9.83 17.32 2.49
CA ALA A 164 9.17 18.35 1.69
C ALA A 164 8.96 19.66 2.46
N ASP A 165 9.05 19.64 3.80
CA ASP A 165 8.92 20.83 4.63
C ASP A 165 10.13 21.76 4.44
N PRO A 166 9.92 23.05 4.06
CA PRO A 166 10.98 24.05 3.97
C PRO A 166 11.82 24.19 5.24
N ALA A 167 11.25 24.00 6.43
CA ALA A 167 11.96 24.04 7.71
C ALA A 167 13.02 22.93 7.83
N ASN A 168 12.87 21.84 7.06
CA ASN A 168 13.78 20.68 7.04
C ASN A 168 14.67 20.65 5.80
N LYS A 169 14.83 21.74 5.05
CA LYS A 169 15.53 21.78 3.75
C LYS A 169 16.95 21.18 3.77
N ASN A 170 17.66 21.29 4.89
CA ASN A 170 19.03 20.78 5.05
C ASN A 170 19.09 19.41 5.72
N HIS A 171 17.94 18.82 6.06
CA HIS A 171 17.88 17.54 6.74
C HIS A 171 18.02 16.38 5.77
N SER A 172 18.78 15.37 6.20
CA SER A 172 18.97 14.16 5.41
C SER A 172 17.81 13.18 5.62
N ARG A 173 17.74 12.16 4.76
CA ARG A 173 16.86 11.00 4.98
C ARG A 173 17.11 10.32 6.34
N LYS A 174 18.34 10.37 6.85
CA LYS A 174 18.70 9.81 8.17
C LYS A 174 18.05 10.61 9.29
N ASP A 175 17.90 11.93 9.14
CA ASP A 175 17.25 12.79 10.12
C ASP A 175 15.74 12.59 10.10
N ALA A 176 15.14 12.49 8.90
CA ALA A 176 13.74 12.08 8.75
C ALA A 176 13.47 10.71 9.42
N GLN A 177 14.40 9.75 9.30
CA GLN A 177 14.28 8.46 9.98
C GLN A 177 14.35 8.61 11.50
N LYS A 178 15.25 9.45 12.04
CA LYS A 178 15.30 9.73 13.50
C LYS A 178 13.99 10.35 14.00
N ALA A 179 13.42 11.30 13.26
CA ALA A 179 12.13 11.90 13.59
C ALA A 179 11.00 10.86 13.57
N TRP A 180 10.99 9.97 12.57
CA TRP A 180 10.06 8.83 12.51
C TRP A 180 10.20 7.91 13.72
N GLU A 181 11.43 7.57 14.12
CA GLU A 181 11.72 6.72 15.27
C GLU A 181 11.20 7.31 16.59
N LYS A 182 11.11 8.64 16.70
CA LYS A 182 10.46 9.34 17.82
C LYS A 182 8.93 9.20 17.74
N ILE A 183 8.30 9.70 16.69
CA ILE A 183 6.83 9.74 16.61
C ILE A 183 6.17 8.36 16.57
N LYS A 184 6.84 7.33 16.04
CA LYS A 184 6.29 5.96 16.04
C LYS A 184 6.00 5.43 17.44
N THR A 185 6.65 5.98 18.47
CA THR A 185 6.48 5.57 19.87
C THR A 185 5.43 6.38 20.62
N ILE A 186 5.01 7.52 20.07
CA ILE A 186 4.07 8.44 20.69
C ILE A 186 2.65 8.07 20.24
N LYS A 187 1.68 8.10 21.15
CA LYS A 187 0.27 7.81 20.81
C LYS A 187 -0.29 8.92 19.92
N GLY A 188 -1.04 8.55 18.89
CA GLY A 188 -1.69 9.49 17.97
C GLY A 188 -1.37 9.22 16.50
N PRO A 189 -1.74 10.13 15.59
CA PRO A 189 -1.43 10.01 14.17
C PRO A 189 0.08 9.90 13.92
N LYS A 190 0.44 9.13 12.88
CA LYS A 190 1.84 8.92 12.48
C LYS A 190 2.15 9.74 11.22
N THR A 191 1.83 11.03 11.30
CA THR A 191 1.97 12.03 10.23
C THR A 191 3.02 13.06 10.60
N HIS A 192 3.55 13.77 9.59
CA HIS A 192 4.51 14.86 9.84
C HIS A 192 3.85 16.02 10.58
N GLU A 193 2.62 16.36 10.23
CA GLU A 193 1.81 17.37 10.93
C GLU A 193 1.67 17.07 12.43
N ALA A 194 1.34 15.83 12.80
CA ALA A 194 1.25 15.43 14.19
C ALA A 194 2.60 15.47 14.92
N TYR A 195 3.72 15.38 14.20
CA TYR A 195 5.06 15.54 14.76
C TYR A 195 5.40 17.00 15.02
N LEU A 196 4.97 17.92 14.17
CA LEU A 196 5.12 19.36 14.40
C LEU A 196 4.32 19.81 15.62
N ALA A 197 3.11 19.30 15.80
CA ALA A 197 2.26 19.63 16.96
C ALA A 197 2.79 19.12 18.32
N GLN A 198 3.90 18.36 18.33
CA GLN A 198 4.52 17.80 19.54
C GLN A 198 5.86 18.48 19.88
N GLN A 199 6.27 19.49 19.10
CA GLN A 199 7.50 20.25 19.32
C GLN A 199 7.25 21.53 20.10
#